data_AF-A0A8T4YAD0-F1
#
_entry.id   AF-A0A8T4YAD0-F1
#
_cell.length_a   1.000
_cell.length_b   1.000
_cell.length_c   1.000
_cell.angle_alpha   90.00
_cell.angle_beta   90.00
_cell.angle_gamma   90.00
#
_symmetry.space_group_name_H-M   'P 1'
#
loop_
_entity.id
_entity.type
_entity.pdbx_description
1 polymer ?
#
loop_
_entity_poly.entity_id
_entity_poly.type
_entity_poly.pdbx_seq_one_letter_code
_entity_poly.pdbx_strand_id
1 'polypeptide(L)'
;MTEEKEKKKKIETEEDVEELREVLSVVSKEVPSLIKGIIASIFSEEAGRDMGKAAATFYKELKDAGMPEDVAVKMTEGYISAFTSLGEVMKNAVGGKKHVDSDELEKEISRRIKVKLAEKGLAKREENDENDEDED
;
A
#
# COMPACT_ATOMS: atom_id res chain seq x y z
N MET A 1 -57.95 17.18 8.39
CA MET A 1 -57.58 15.77 8.10
C MET A 1 -56.42 15.65 7.09
N THR A 2 -56.19 16.62 6.21
CA THR A 2 -55.10 16.62 5.21
C THR A 2 -53.75 17.05 5.77
N GLU A 3 -53.68 18.12 6.58
CA GLU A 3 -52.41 18.62 7.14
C GLU A 3 -51.73 17.65 8.13
N GLU A 4 -52.52 16.91 8.90
CA GLU A 4 -52.00 15.94 9.88
C GLU A 4 -51.40 14.70 9.20
N LYS A 5 -51.96 14.30 8.05
CA LYS A 5 -51.40 13.23 7.20
C LYS A 5 -50.12 13.67 6.50
N GLU A 6 -50.04 14.91 6.04
CA GLU A 6 -48.82 15.46 5.44
C GLU A 6 -47.70 15.61 6.47
N LYS A 7 -48.00 16.08 7.68
CA LYS A 7 -47.01 16.12 8.78
C LYS A 7 -46.49 14.74 9.14
N LYS A 8 -47.37 13.74 9.30
CA LYS A 8 -46.95 12.36 9.60
C LYS A 8 -46.04 11.79 8.51
N LYS A 9 -46.44 11.91 7.24
CA LYS A 9 -45.65 11.40 6.12
C LYS A 9 -44.27 12.07 6.04
N LYS A 10 -44.19 13.37 6.35
CA LYS A 10 -42.93 14.11 6.32
C LYS A 10 -41.98 13.70 7.45
N ILE A 11 -42.51 13.47 8.66
CA ILE A 11 -41.74 12.95 9.81
C ILE A 11 -41.21 11.54 9.50
N GLU A 12 -42.06 10.66 8.96
CA GLU A 12 -41.69 9.28 8.58
C GLU A 12 -40.58 9.26 7.52
N THR A 13 -40.65 10.16 6.54
CA THR A 13 -39.61 10.29 5.50
C THR A 13 -38.30 10.88 6.04
N GLU A 14 -38.38 11.77 7.04
CA GLU A 14 -37.20 12.34 7.69
C GLU A 14 -36.48 11.28 8.56
N GLU A 15 -37.23 10.46 9.30
CA GLU A 15 -36.70 9.31 10.06
C GLU A 15 -36.04 8.27 9.16
N ASP A 16 -36.68 7.86 8.05
CA ASP A 16 -36.10 6.90 7.07
C ASP A 16 -34.74 7.39 6.51
N VAL A 17 -34.62 8.69 6.23
CA VAL A 17 -33.38 9.28 5.70
C VAL A 17 -32.30 9.35 6.78
N GLU A 18 -32.68 9.56 8.03
CA GLU A 18 -31.75 9.58 9.16
C GLU A 18 -31.18 8.19 9.44
N GLU A 19 -32.02 7.14 9.45
CA GLU A 19 -31.59 5.75 9.57
C GLU A 19 -30.64 5.34 8.43
N LEU A 20 -30.98 5.68 7.18
CA LEU A 20 -30.10 5.44 6.03
C LEU A 20 -28.76 6.15 6.18
N ARG A 21 -28.74 7.39 6.68
CA ARG A 21 -27.50 8.13 6.95
C ARG A 21 -26.65 7.46 8.02
N GLU A 22 -27.28 6.94 9.07
CA GLU A 22 -26.57 6.22 10.13
C GLU A 22 -25.94 4.93 9.58
N VAL A 23 -26.68 4.13 8.83
CA VAL A 23 -26.16 2.91 8.19
C VAL A 23 -25.01 3.24 7.24
N LEU A 24 -25.17 4.24 6.37
CA LEU A 24 -24.10 4.66 5.45
C LEU A 24 -22.89 5.23 6.18
N SER A 25 -23.10 5.92 7.31
CA SER A 25 -22.02 6.40 8.18
C SER A 25 -21.20 5.24 8.75
N VAL A 26 -21.86 4.18 9.24
CA VAL A 26 -21.17 2.97 9.73
C VAL A 26 -20.43 2.28 8.59
N VAL A 27 -21.08 2.05 7.45
CA VAL A 27 -20.45 1.40 6.29
C VAL A 27 -19.22 2.18 5.81
N SER A 28 -19.32 3.51 5.76
CA SER A 28 -18.22 4.39 5.35
C SER A 28 -17.02 4.38 6.30
N LYS A 29 -17.22 3.96 7.56
CA LYS A 29 -16.14 3.83 8.56
C LYS A 29 -15.54 2.42 8.56
N GLU A 30 -16.39 1.40 8.58
CA GLU A 30 -15.97 0.02 8.75
C GLU A 30 -15.31 -0.54 7.48
N VAL A 31 -15.87 -0.28 6.30
CA VAL A 31 -15.31 -0.82 5.04
C VAL A 31 -13.87 -0.33 4.79
N PRO A 32 -13.56 0.98 4.87
CA PRO A 32 -12.18 1.44 4.72
C PRO A 32 -11.25 0.96 5.85
N SER A 33 -11.76 0.81 7.07
CA SER A 33 -10.99 0.29 8.22
C SER A 33 -10.53 -1.16 7.97
N LEU A 34 -11.46 -2.02 7.52
CA LEU A 34 -11.17 -3.41 7.20
C LEU A 34 -10.12 -3.53 6.08
N ILE A 35 -10.26 -2.74 5.01
CA ILE A 35 -9.30 -2.76 3.91
C ILE A 35 -7.92 -2.28 4.39
N LYS A 36 -7.85 -1.22 5.21
CA LYS A 36 -6.59 -0.76 5.83
C LYS A 36 -5.94 -1.85 6.69
N GLY A 37 -6.73 -2.61 7.45
CA GLY A 37 -6.24 -3.73 8.25
C GLY A 37 -5.62 -4.83 7.39
N ILE A 38 -6.27 -5.19 6.28
CA ILE A 38 -5.76 -6.18 5.32
C ILE A 38 -4.46 -5.68 4.66
N ILE A 39 -4.41 -4.42 4.23
CA ILE A 39 -3.19 -3.80 3.68
C ILE A 39 -2.07 -3.84 4.72
N ALA A 40 -2.33 -3.40 5.96
CA ALA A 40 -1.32 -3.38 7.01
C ALA A 40 -0.79 -4.80 7.33
N SER A 41 -1.64 -5.81 7.22
CA SER A 41 -1.24 -7.22 7.34
C SER A 41 -0.30 -7.65 6.20
N ILE A 42 -0.65 -7.35 4.95
CA ILE A 42 0.10 -7.76 3.75
C ILE A 42 1.39 -6.93 3.53
N PHE A 43 1.40 -5.66 3.94
CA PHE A 43 2.56 -4.76 3.86
C PHE A 43 3.29 -4.62 5.20
N SER A 44 3.05 -5.53 6.14
CA SER A 44 3.82 -5.60 7.38
C SER A 44 5.28 -5.98 7.10
N GLU A 45 6.18 -5.68 8.03
CA GLU A 45 7.59 -6.09 7.91
C GLU A 45 7.75 -7.62 7.83
N GLU A 46 6.83 -8.35 8.48
CA GLU A 46 6.76 -9.81 8.42
C GLU A 46 6.28 -10.30 7.05
N ALA A 47 5.18 -9.77 6.53
CA ALA A 47 4.68 -10.12 5.20
C ALA A 47 5.67 -9.72 4.09
N GLY A 48 6.36 -8.59 4.22
CA GLY A 48 7.44 -8.20 3.31
C GLY A 48 8.62 -9.18 3.34
N ARG A 49 9.01 -9.68 4.53
CA ARG A 49 10.04 -10.73 4.65
C ARG A 49 9.61 -12.03 4.00
N ASP A 50 8.37 -12.47 4.22
CA ASP A 50 7.87 -13.72 3.68
C ASP A 50 7.67 -13.63 2.16
N MET A 51 7.23 -12.49 1.66
CA MET A 51 7.19 -12.20 0.21
C MET A 51 8.60 -12.25 -0.40
N GLY A 52 9.60 -11.65 0.26
CA GLY A 52 10.99 -11.69 -0.20
C GLY A 52 11.55 -13.12 -0.24
N LYS A 53 11.25 -13.95 0.77
CA LYS A 53 11.62 -15.38 0.77
C LYS A 53 10.94 -16.13 -0.37
N ALA A 54 9.65 -15.91 -0.59
CA ALA A 54 8.89 -16.56 -1.66
C ALA A 54 9.47 -16.23 -3.03
N ALA A 55 9.76 -14.95 -3.29
CA ALA A 55 10.39 -14.52 -4.54
C ALA A 55 11.81 -15.12 -4.73
N ALA A 56 12.61 -15.18 -3.66
CA ALA A 56 13.94 -15.78 -3.71
C ALA A 56 13.89 -17.29 -3.99
N THR A 57 12.98 -18.02 -3.34
CA THR A 57 12.77 -19.45 -3.59
C THR A 57 12.29 -19.68 -5.03
N PHE A 58 11.32 -18.89 -5.50
CA PHE A 58 10.81 -18.97 -6.86
C PHE A 58 11.92 -18.77 -7.90
N TYR A 59 12.72 -17.70 -7.76
CA TYR A 59 13.88 -17.45 -8.62
C TYR A 59 14.88 -18.61 -8.62
N LYS A 60 15.20 -19.14 -7.43
CA LYS A 60 16.13 -20.26 -7.28
C LYS A 60 15.62 -21.50 -8.00
N GLU A 61 14.34 -21.86 -7.82
CA GLU A 61 13.73 -23.01 -8.48
C GLU A 61 13.73 -22.86 -10.01
N LEU A 62 13.50 -21.66 -10.54
CA LEU A 62 13.61 -21.40 -11.97
C LEU A 62 15.03 -21.65 -12.49
N LYS A 63 16.05 -21.15 -11.79
CA LYS A 63 17.46 -21.40 -12.15
C LYS A 63 17.84 -22.87 -12.02
N ASP A 64 17.41 -23.54 -10.96
CA ASP A 64 17.66 -24.97 -10.73
C ASP A 64 16.98 -25.83 -11.82
N ALA A 65 15.86 -25.38 -12.37
CA ALA A 65 15.18 -26.00 -13.52
C ALA A 65 15.88 -25.71 -14.86
N GLY A 66 17.00 -24.98 -14.88
CA GLY A 66 17.77 -24.66 -16.08
C GLY A 66 17.27 -23.44 -16.85
N MET A 67 16.43 -22.61 -16.23
CA MET A 67 15.99 -21.36 -16.86
C MET A 67 17.15 -20.37 -16.97
N PRO A 68 17.32 -19.69 -18.13
CA PRO A 68 18.26 -18.59 -18.27
C PRO A 68 18.04 -17.51 -17.20
N GLU A 69 19.14 -16.92 -16.72
CA GLU A 69 19.12 -15.98 -15.59
C GLU A 69 18.24 -14.76 -15.85
N ASP A 70 18.35 -14.17 -17.04
CA ASP A 70 17.54 -13.04 -17.48
C ASP A 70 16.03 -13.35 -17.49
N VAL A 71 15.67 -14.56 -17.96
CA VAL A 71 14.27 -15.02 -17.97
C VAL A 71 13.77 -15.28 -16.55
N ALA A 72 14.59 -15.90 -15.69
CA ALA A 72 14.24 -16.18 -14.30
C ALA A 72 14.05 -14.89 -13.47
N VAL A 73 14.91 -13.89 -13.69
CA VAL A 73 14.75 -12.55 -13.09
C VAL A 73 13.41 -11.95 -13.53
N LYS A 74 13.15 -11.90 -14.84
CA LYS A 74 11.92 -11.32 -15.40
C LYS A 74 10.65 -12.01 -14.90
N MET A 75 10.65 -13.34 -14.78
CA MET A 75 9.52 -14.08 -14.24
C MET A 75 9.30 -13.81 -12.75
N THR A 76 10.37 -13.68 -11.98
CA THR A 76 10.31 -13.29 -10.56
C THR A 76 9.81 -11.86 -10.37
N GLU A 77 10.28 -10.92 -11.19
CA GLU A 77 9.77 -9.55 -11.24
C GLU A 77 8.27 -9.54 -11.54
N GLY A 78 7.84 -10.33 -12.54
CA GLY A 78 6.43 -10.53 -12.87
C GLY A 78 5.62 -11.04 -11.67
N TYR A 79 6.14 -12.04 -10.96
CA TYR A 79 5.52 -12.58 -9.75
C TYR A 79 5.33 -11.51 -8.67
N ILE A 80 6.37 -10.73 -8.36
CA ILE A 80 6.31 -9.63 -7.37
C ILE A 80 5.37 -8.51 -7.83
N SER A 81 5.38 -8.19 -9.13
CA SER A 81 4.56 -7.12 -9.71
C SER A 81 3.07 -7.37 -9.57
N ALA A 82 2.63 -8.64 -9.61
CA ALA A 82 1.23 -9.00 -9.41
C ALA A 82 0.74 -8.62 -8.00
N PHE A 83 1.60 -8.77 -6.98
CA PHE A 83 1.28 -8.38 -5.60
C PHE A 83 1.25 -6.88 -5.39
N THR A 84 2.19 -6.14 -5.99
CA THR A 84 2.23 -4.66 -5.87
C THR A 84 1.08 -4.00 -6.62
N SER A 85 0.74 -4.49 -7.82
CA SER A 85 -0.40 -4.03 -8.61
C SER A 85 -1.73 -4.19 -7.85
N LEU A 86 -1.90 -5.31 -7.13
CA LEU A 86 -3.05 -5.51 -6.26
C LEU A 86 -3.09 -4.48 -5.10
N GLY A 87 -1.93 -4.15 -4.54
CA GLY A 87 -1.75 -3.10 -3.56
C GLY A 87 -2.16 -1.72 -4.06
N GLU A 88 -1.78 -1.37 -5.30
CA GLU A 88 -2.14 -0.10 -5.93
C GLU A 88 -3.64 0.01 -6.21
N VAL A 89 -4.25 -1.04 -6.76
CA VAL A 89 -5.71 -1.10 -6.97
C VAL A 89 -6.45 -0.92 -5.65
N MET A 90 -5.98 -1.57 -4.59
CA MET A 90 -6.57 -1.45 -3.26
C MET A 90 -6.35 -0.06 -2.65
N LYS A 91 -5.17 0.54 -2.81
CA LYS A 91 -4.86 1.92 -2.41
C LYS A 91 -5.80 2.92 -3.11
N ASN A 92 -6.04 2.73 -4.40
CA ASN A 92 -6.95 3.57 -5.19
C ASN A 92 -8.42 3.38 -4.79
N ALA A 93 -8.82 2.17 -4.38
CA ALA A 93 -10.17 1.88 -3.91
C ALA A 93 -10.46 2.42 -2.49
N VAL A 94 -9.46 2.44 -1.61
CA VAL A 94 -9.56 3.03 -0.26
C VAL A 94 -9.36 4.55 -0.28
N GLY A 95 -8.61 5.04 -1.27
CA GLY A 95 -8.25 6.45 -1.45
C GLY A 95 -9.22 7.23 -2.36
N GLY A 96 -10.50 7.26 -2.02
CA GLY A 96 -11.44 8.19 -2.67
C GLY A 96 -11.05 9.65 -2.41
N LYS A 97 -10.52 10.34 -3.44
CA LYS A 97 -10.27 11.80 -3.49
C LYS A 97 -9.63 12.42 -2.24
N LYS A 98 -8.39 12.07 -1.93
CA LYS A 98 -7.41 13.04 -1.41
C LYS A 98 -6.11 12.80 -2.17
N HIS A 99 -5.56 13.85 -2.78
CA HIS A 99 -4.16 13.88 -3.18
C HIS A 99 -3.36 13.54 -1.91
N VAL A 100 -2.97 12.28 -1.76
CA VAL A 100 -1.83 11.94 -0.92
C VAL A 100 -0.67 12.32 -1.81
N ASP A 101 -0.04 13.45 -1.49
CA ASP A 101 1.14 13.94 -2.20
C ASP A 101 2.16 12.79 -2.19
N SER A 102 2.33 12.12 -3.34
CA SER A 102 3.13 10.90 -3.44
C SER A 102 4.57 11.19 -2.97
N ASP A 103 5.02 12.42 -3.18
CA ASP A 103 6.30 12.98 -2.75
C ASP A 103 6.44 13.02 -1.22
N GLU A 104 5.36 13.28 -0.48
CA GLU A 104 5.39 13.30 1.00
C GLU A 104 5.47 11.87 1.57
N LEU A 105 4.73 10.94 0.96
CA LEU A 105 4.81 9.52 1.30
C LEU A 105 6.20 8.95 1.00
N GLU A 106 6.78 9.29 -0.15
CA GLU A 106 8.10 8.84 -0.57
C GLU A 106 9.22 9.39 0.34
N LYS A 107 9.11 10.66 0.75
CA LYS A 107 10.01 11.28 1.75
C LYS A 107 9.93 10.58 3.10
N GLU A 108 8.73 10.24 3.56
CA GLU A 108 8.53 9.57 4.85
C GLU A 108 9.03 8.12 4.83
N ILE A 109 8.77 7.38 3.75
CA ILE A 109 9.32 6.03 3.53
C ILE A 109 10.86 6.09 3.51
N SER A 110 11.43 7.01 2.73
CA SER A 110 12.88 7.19 2.64
C SER A 110 13.51 7.55 3.98
N ARG A 111 12.87 8.43 4.77
CA ARG A 111 13.32 8.76 6.12
C ARG A 111 13.32 7.52 7.02
N ARG A 112 12.22 6.75 7.04
CA ARG A 112 12.12 5.54 7.87
C ARG A 112 13.13 4.47 7.50
N ILE A 113 13.40 4.29 6.20
CA ILE A 113 14.44 3.38 5.72
C ILE A 113 15.83 3.86 6.20
N LYS A 114 16.16 5.15 6.03
CA LYS A 114 17.43 5.72 6.51
C LYS A 114 17.62 5.55 8.01
N VAL A 115 16.59 5.82 8.82
CA VAL A 115 16.63 5.62 10.28
C VAL A 115 16.87 4.15 10.64
N LYS A 116 16.11 3.22 10.05
CA LYS A 116 16.29 1.78 10.33
C LYS A 116 17.66 1.24 9.88
N LEU A 117 18.25 1.79 8.81
CA LEU A 117 19.58 1.42 8.35
C LEU A 117 20.69 1.94 9.29
N ALA A 118 20.53 3.16 9.82
CA ALA A 118 21.42 3.72 10.82
C ALA A 118 21.35 2.94 12.16
N GLU A 119 20.14 2.59 12.62
CA GLU A 119 19.94 1.78 13.84
C GLU A 119 20.55 0.38 13.73
N LYS A 120 20.54 -0.21 12.53
CA LYS A 120 21.13 -1.54 12.27
C LYS A 120 22.63 -1.51 11.98
N GLY A 121 23.28 -0.34 12.02
CA GLY A 121 24.72 -0.19 11.76
C GLY A 121 25.14 -0.54 10.33
N LEU A 122 24.19 -0.52 9.37
CA LEU A 122 24.40 -0.92 7.97
C LEU A 122 24.75 0.26 7.05
N ALA A 123 24.95 1.47 7.59
CA ALA A 123 25.40 2.62 6.81
C ALA A 123 26.85 2.40 6.36
N LYS A 124 27.03 1.80 5.19
CA LYS A 124 28.31 1.86 4.48
C LYS A 124 28.59 3.33 4.16
N ARG A 125 29.78 3.77 4.56
CA ARG A 125 30.42 4.99 4.06
C ARG A 125 30.46 4.90 2.53
N GLU A 126 29.75 5.79 1.87
CA GLU A 126 30.16 6.28 0.56
C GLU A 126 30.90 7.59 0.83
N GLU A 127 32.21 7.47 1.02
CA GLU A 127 33.16 8.57 0.90
C GLU A 127 34.27 8.08 -0.04
N ASN A 128 34.58 8.93 -1.02
CA ASN A 128 35.61 8.84 -2.06
C ASN A 128 35.26 8.02 -3.30
N ASP A 129 34.85 8.71 -4.35
CA ASP A 129 35.70 8.93 -5.52
C ASP A 129 35.25 10.22 -6.26
N GLU A 130 36.18 10.83 -7.00
CA GLU A 130 36.02 12.00 -7.89
C GLU A 130 36.32 13.40 -7.30
N ASN A 131 37.61 13.74 -7.15
CA ASN A 131 38.31 14.55 -8.17
C ASN A 131 39.73 14.92 -7.68
N ASP A 132 40.69 14.02 -7.95
CA ASP A 132 42.09 14.39 -8.18
C ASP A 132 42.36 14.12 -9.66
N GLU A 133 41.97 15.05 -10.54
CA GLU A 133 42.48 15.15 -11.91
C GLU A 133 42.60 16.64 -12.27
N ASP A 134 43.70 17.25 -11.82
CA ASP A 134 44.29 18.44 -12.43
C ASP A 134 45.83 18.29 -12.37
N GLU A 135 46.37 17.36 -13.16
CA GLU A 135 47.76 17.37 -13.64
C GLU A 135 47.74 17.43 -15.16
N ASP A 136 47.92 18.64 -15.72
CA ASP A 136 48.93 19.03 -16.73
C ASP A 136 48.57 20.35 -17.44
#